data_AF-A0A968XJN3-F1
#
_entry.id   AF-A0A968XJN3-F1
#
_cell.length_a   1.000
_cell.length_b   1.000
_cell.length_c   1.000
_cell.angle_alpha   90.00
_cell.angle_beta   90.00
_cell.angle_gamma   90.00
#
_symmetry.space_group_name_H-M   'P 1'
#
loop_
_entity.id
_entity.type
_entity.pdbx_description
1 polymer ?
#
loop_
_entity_poly.entity_id
_entity_poly.type
_entity_poly.pdbx_seq_one_letter_code
_entity_poly.pdbx_strand_id
1 'polypeptide(L)'
;MKILREIIGTDFFAGHLFTTQNDFQLDIGKKGKSRLNLAKPTFTVRPNTSHDREKKRFVQKESFYLQALGITTDRGEIKDKQQDKWKQINKFVETLGRFFENSLLKDRKKLKIVDMGCGKGYLTFATYDYFKNILGLNVTVTGVDTKSQIVGLCNDIAKTCEFSNLQFVNGWIGDYDLQDVDILIALHACNTATDDAIYKGIKANADLIVVAPCCHQEIRPQINSPEFFRRNFKTRRNARKNC
;
A
#
# COMPACT_ATOMS: atom_id res chain seq x y z
N MET A 1 -2.10 11.93 -39.19
CA MET A 1 -1.59 12.88 -40.21
C MET A 1 -2.65 13.84 -40.75
N LYS A 2 -3.90 13.41 -41.00
CA LYS A 2 -4.96 14.27 -41.53
C LYS A 2 -5.31 15.45 -40.61
N ILE A 3 -5.54 15.16 -39.32
CA ILE A 3 -5.85 16.17 -38.28
C ILE A 3 -4.77 17.27 -38.20
N LEU A 4 -3.49 16.90 -38.18
CA LEU A 4 -2.39 17.88 -38.10
C LEU A 4 -2.35 18.83 -39.30
N ARG A 5 -2.71 18.37 -40.50
CA ARG A 5 -2.76 19.23 -41.70
C ARG A 5 -3.94 20.20 -41.68
N GLU A 6 -5.02 19.85 -41.00
CA GLU A 6 -6.24 20.67 -40.92
C GLU A 6 -6.09 21.80 -39.90
N ILE A 7 -5.30 21.60 -38.84
CA ILE A 7 -5.17 22.56 -37.71
C ILE A 7 -3.89 23.41 -37.75
N ILE A 8 -2.84 22.98 -38.45
CA ILE A 8 -1.58 23.74 -38.57
C ILE A 8 -1.76 24.86 -39.62
N GLY A 9 -1.49 26.11 -39.22
CA GLY A 9 -1.64 27.31 -40.04
C GLY A 9 -3.05 27.91 -40.00
N THR A 10 -4.00 27.25 -39.35
CA THR A 10 -5.37 27.71 -39.10
C THR A 10 -5.56 28.04 -37.62
N ASP A 11 -5.51 27.01 -36.76
CA ASP A 11 -5.68 27.13 -35.31
C ASP A 11 -4.33 27.25 -34.58
N PHE A 12 -3.30 26.56 -35.09
CA PHE A 12 -1.96 26.53 -34.52
C PHE A 12 -0.92 27.05 -35.51
N PHE A 13 -0.27 28.15 -35.15
CA PHE A 13 0.74 28.80 -35.99
C PHE A 13 2.19 28.41 -35.61
N ALA A 14 2.36 27.54 -34.62
CA ALA A 14 3.66 27.00 -34.25
C ALA A 14 3.55 25.50 -33.96
N GLY A 15 4.57 24.74 -34.34
CA GLY A 15 4.63 23.29 -34.12
C GLY A 15 6.05 22.84 -33.81
N HIS A 16 6.19 22.00 -32.79
CA HIS A 16 7.47 21.39 -32.41
C HIS A 16 7.41 19.89 -32.67
N LEU A 17 8.35 19.38 -33.46
CA LEU A 17 8.56 17.97 -33.69
C LEU A 17 9.94 17.58 -33.16
N PHE A 18 9.93 16.83 -32.07
CA PHE A 18 11.14 16.28 -31.48
C PHE A 18 11.43 14.91 -32.11
N THR A 19 12.67 14.71 -32.57
CA THR A 19 13.13 13.42 -33.07
C THR A 19 14.45 13.06 -32.42
N THR A 20 14.87 11.80 -32.56
CA THR A 20 16.16 11.35 -32.01
C THR A 20 17.37 11.92 -32.74
N GLN A 21 17.17 12.60 -33.86
CA GLN A 21 18.24 13.14 -34.69
C GLN A 21 18.26 14.66 -34.69
N ASN A 22 17.09 15.30 -34.78
CA ASN A 22 16.94 16.75 -34.78
C ASN A 22 15.60 17.17 -34.17
N ASP A 23 15.55 18.38 -33.64
CA ASP A 23 14.30 19.04 -33.30
C ASP A 23 13.91 20.01 -34.41
N PHE A 24 12.65 19.96 -34.80
CA PHE A 24 12.09 20.82 -35.83
C PHE A 24 11.07 21.77 -35.20
N GLN A 25 11.27 23.06 -35.40
CA GLN A 25 10.30 24.08 -35.03
C GLN A 25 9.76 24.74 -36.29
N LEU A 26 8.46 24.58 -36.52
CA LEU A 26 7.71 25.23 -37.59
C LEU A 26 6.99 26.45 -37.02
N ASP A 27 7.27 27.64 -37.54
CA ASP A 27 6.52 28.86 -37.26
C ASP A 27 5.80 29.32 -38.55
N ILE A 28 4.52 29.68 -38.46
CA ILE A 28 3.70 30.17 -39.58
C ILE A 28 3.27 31.60 -39.26
N GLY A 29 3.74 32.56 -40.04
CA GLY A 29 3.38 33.97 -39.88
C GLY A 29 1.95 34.26 -40.36
N LYS A 30 1.38 35.37 -39.89
CA LYS A 30 0.01 35.84 -40.19
C LYS A 30 -0.34 35.98 -41.68
N LYS A 31 0.67 36.00 -42.58
CA LYS A 31 0.51 36.08 -44.05
C LYS A 31 0.82 34.75 -44.76
N GLY A 32 0.82 33.63 -44.04
CA GLY A 32 1.08 32.29 -44.59
C GLY A 32 2.55 31.98 -44.88
N LYS A 33 3.49 32.90 -44.59
CA LYS A 33 4.94 32.62 -44.68
C LYS A 33 5.34 31.67 -43.56
N SER A 34 5.82 30.48 -43.90
CA SER A 34 6.33 29.49 -42.95
C SER A 34 7.85 29.55 -42.84
N ARG A 35 8.36 29.29 -41.64
CA ARG A 35 9.78 29.13 -41.32
C ARG A 35 9.96 27.81 -40.58
N LEU A 36 10.91 26.99 -41.02
CA LEU A 36 11.30 25.76 -40.35
C LEU A 36 12.72 25.92 -39.80
N ASN A 37 12.85 25.86 -38.48
CA ASN A 37 14.14 25.88 -37.80
C ASN A 37 14.53 24.45 -37.41
N LEU A 38 15.79 24.10 -37.66
CA LEU A 38 16.39 22.87 -37.16
C LEU A 38 17.26 23.17 -35.94
N ALA A 39 17.12 22.37 -34.90
CA ALA A 39 17.96 22.38 -33.71
C ALA A 39 18.48 20.97 -33.40
N LYS A 40 19.50 20.92 -32.53
CA LYS A 40 19.99 19.64 -31.97
C LYS A 40 18.86 18.93 -31.22
N PRO A 41 18.83 17.59 -31.21
CA PRO A 41 17.73 16.84 -30.62
C PRO A 41 17.70 17.02 -29.10
N THR A 42 16.52 17.29 -28.54
CA THR A 42 16.30 17.34 -27.08
C THR A 42 16.53 15.97 -26.43
N PHE A 43 16.27 14.89 -27.15
CA PHE A 43 16.53 13.52 -26.72
C PHE A 43 17.06 12.68 -27.88
N THR A 44 18.08 11.85 -27.64
CA THR A 44 18.70 10.98 -28.65
C THR A 44 18.18 9.55 -28.62
N VAL A 45 17.49 9.17 -27.54
CA VAL A 45 16.91 7.84 -27.35
C VAL A 45 15.43 7.89 -27.69
N ARG A 46 14.95 6.90 -28.47
CA ARG A 46 13.51 6.78 -28.77
C ARG A 46 12.74 6.59 -27.46
N PRO A 47 11.69 7.40 -27.19
CA PRO A 47 10.83 7.15 -26.06
C PRO A 47 10.22 5.75 -26.16
N ASN A 48 10.21 5.03 -25.05
CA ASN A 48 9.55 3.73 -24.99
C ASN A 48 8.04 3.92 -25.19
N THR A 49 7.47 3.30 -26.23
CA THR A 49 6.03 3.35 -26.55
C THR A 49 5.22 2.34 -25.74
N SER A 50 5.86 1.55 -24.88
CA SER A 50 5.16 0.68 -23.93
C SER A 50 4.43 1.56 -22.91
N HIS A 51 3.10 1.58 -23.00
CA HIS A 51 2.24 2.12 -21.95
C HIS A 51 2.20 1.23 -20.70
N ASP A 52 2.68 -0.01 -20.82
CA ASP A 52 2.79 -0.92 -19.69
C ASP A 52 4.09 -0.63 -18.96
N ARG A 53 4.01 0.31 -18.01
CA ARG A 53 5.03 0.42 -16.96
C ARG A 53 4.97 -0.88 -16.18
N GLU A 54 5.99 -1.74 -16.34
CA GLU A 54 6.17 -2.87 -15.43
C GLU A 54 6.17 -2.34 -14.00
N LYS A 55 5.08 -2.62 -13.29
CA LYS A 55 4.94 -2.22 -11.89
C LYS A 55 6.01 -2.98 -11.13
N LYS A 56 6.97 -2.27 -10.53
CA LYS A 56 7.86 -2.86 -9.52
C LYS A 56 6.99 -3.53 -8.46
N ARG A 57 7.02 -4.86 -8.41
CA ARG A 57 6.30 -5.63 -7.40
C ARG A 57 7.25 -5.84 -6.24
N PHE A 58 6.82 -5.38 -5.07
CA PHE A 58 7.60 -5.47 -3.83
C PHE A 58 7.31 -6.76 -3.05
N VAL A 59 6.46 -7.63 -3.61
CA VAL A 59 6.11 -8.91 -3.03
C VAL A 59 6.27 -9.96 -4.10
N GLN A 60 6.98 -11.05 -3.78
CA GLN A 60 7.20 -12.16 -4.69
C GLN A 60 5.97 -13.07 -4.67
N LYS A 61 5.41 -13.41 -5.83
CA LYS A 61 4.19 -14.23 -5.91
C LYS A 61 4.46 -15.68 -5.47
N GLU A 62 5.72 -16.09 -5.51
CA GLU A 62 6.21 -17.41 -5.14
C GLU A 62 6.37 -17.58 -3.62
N SER A 63 6.29 -16.50 -2.83
CA SER A 63 6.44 -16.59 -1.38
C SER A 63 5.39 -17.52 -0.77
N PHE A 64 5.83 -18.57 -0.06
CA PHE A 64 4.97 -19.63 0.48
C PHE A 64 3.82 -19.11 1.35
N TYR A 65 4.05 -18.04 2.13
CA TYR A 65 3.00 -17.47 2.96
C TYR A 65 1.79 -16.99 2.14
N LEU A 66 1.97 -16.58 0.88
CA LEU A 66 0.84 -16.20 0.02
C LEU A 66 -0.03 -17.41 -0.34
N GLN A 67 0.59 -18.58 -0.53
CA GLN A 67 -0.12 -19.83 -0.78
C GLN A 67 -0.86 -20.26 0.48
N ALA A 68 -0.17 -20.28 1.63
CA ALA A 68 -0.73 -20.66 2.92
C ALA A 68 -1.91 -19.76 3.36
N LEU A 69 -1.83 -18.45 3.07
CA LEU A 69 -2.92 -17.51 3.34
C LEU A 69 -4.01 -17.48 2.26
N GLY A 70 -3.88 -18.35 1.24
CA GLY A 70 -4.87 -18.59 0.21
C GLY A 70 -4.90 -17.56 -0.92
N ILE A 71 -3.88 -16.73 -1.08
CA ILE A 71 -3.74 -15.73 -2.16
C ILE A 71 -3.34 -16.40 -3.48
N THR A 72 -2.37 -17.31 -3.43
CA THR A 72 -1.87 -18.03 -4.60
C THR A 72 -2.34 -19.48 -4.63
N THR A 73 -2.33 -20.06 -5.83
CA THR A 73 -2.45 -21.50 -6.06
C THR A 73 -1.14 -22.19 -5.73
N ASP A 74 -1.14 -23.53 -5.71
CA ASP A 74 0.07 -24.34 -5.51
C ASP A 74 1.10 -24.17 -6.65
N ARG A 75 0.70 -23.55 -7.76
CA ARG A 75 1.57 -23.19 -8.89
C ARG A 75 2.12 -21.76 -8.81
N GLY A 76 1.84 -21.02 -7.73
CA GLY A 76 2.27 -19.63 -7.57
C GLY A 76 1.46 -18.60 -8.37
N GLU A 77 0.27 -18.97 -8.86
CA GLU A 77 -0.62 -18.07 -9.59
C GLU A 77 -1.60 -17.39 -8.64
N ILE A 78 -1.86 -16.10 -8.82
CA ILE A 78 -2.84 -15.37 -7.99
C ILE A 78 -4.24 -15.88 -8.32
N LYS A 79 -4.99 -16.34 -7.32
CA LYS A 79 -6.38 -16.77 -7.50
C LYS A 79 -7.24 -15.60 -7.98
N ASP A 80 -8.16 -15.83 -8.91
CA ASP A 80 -9.02 -14.77 -9.49
C ASP A 80 -9.73 -13.92 -8.44
N LYS A 81 -10.28 -14.56 -7.40
CA LYS A 81 -10.97 -13.89 -6.29
C LYS A 81 -10.05 -13.12 -5.33
N GLN A 82 -8.73 -13.27 -5.47
CA GLN A 82 -7.72 -12.67 -4.61
C GLN A 82 -6.90 -11.58 -5.31
N GLN A 83 -7.21 -11.25 -6.57
CA GLN A 83 -6.51 -10.20 -7.33
C GLN A 83 -6.52 -8.84 -6.61
N ASP A 84 -7.64 -8.46 -6.02
CA ASP A 84 -7.74 -7.17 -5.31
C ASP A 84 -6.98 -7.18 -3.98
N LYS A 85 -7.03 -8.30 -3.25
CA LYS A 85 -6.24 -8.49 -2.03
C LYS A 85 -4.74 -8.47 -2.35
N TRP A 86 -4.32 -9.11 -3.43
CA TRP A 86 -2.94 -9.09 -3.92
C TRP A 86 -2.45 -7.68 -4.25
N LYS A 87 -3.25 -6.90 -4.99
CA LYS A 87 -2.95 -5.49 -5.29
C LYS A 87 -2.87 -4.66 -4.00
N GLN A 88 -3.77 -4.90 -3.05
CA GLN A 88 -3.76 -4.21 -1.75
C GLN A 88 -2.46 -4.47 -0.98
N ILE A 89 -2.03 -5.73 -0.89
CA ILE A 89 -0.77 -6.11 -0.21
C ILE A 89 0.43 -5.43 -0.88
N ASN A 90 0.53 -5.49 -2.21
CA ASN A 90 1.63 -4.83 -2.93
C ASN A 90 1.63 -3.32 -2.73
N LYS A 91 0.45 -2.68 -2.78
CA LYS A 91 0.37 -1.23 -2.62
C LYS A 91 0.74 -0.81 -1.20
N PHE A 92 0.37 -1.61 -0.21
CA PHE A 92 0.78 -1.40 1.17
C PHE A 92 2.30 -1.46 1.30
N VAL A 93 2.95 -2.52 0.81
CA VAL A 93 4.42 -2.65 0.89
C VAL A 93 5.13 -1.52 0.13
N GLU A 94 4.65 -1.14 -1.05
CA GLU A 94 5.17 0.03 -1.79
C GLU A 94 5.09 1.30 -0.92
N THR A 95 3.96 1.52 -0.26
CA THR A 95 3.74 2.72 0.55
C THR A 95 4.60 2.71 1.80
N LEU A 96 4.68 1.57 2.49
CA LEU A 96 5.50 1.38 3.67
C LEU A 96 7.00 1.56 3.36
N GLY A 97 7.48 1.00 2.24
CA GLY A 97 8.84 1.20 1.77
C GLY A 97 9.14 2.67 1.49
N ARG A 98 8.20 3.42 0.89
CA ARG A 98 8.36 4.86 0.70
C ARG A 98 8.40 5.64 2.03
N PHE A 99 7.62 5.25 3.03
CA PHE A 99 7.69 5.89 4.35
C PHE A 99 9.03 5.60 5.03
N PHE A 100 9.50 4.35 4.96
CA PHE A 100 10.80 3.96 5.47
C PHE A 100 11.94 4.75 4.83
N GLU A 101 11.98 4.85 3.50
CA GLU A 101 13.02 5.59 2.76
C GLU A 101 13.05 7.10 3.06
N ASN A 102 11.94 7.68 3.54
CA ASN A 102 11.84 9.09 3.92
C ASN A 102 11.93 9.31 5.43
N SER A 103 12.20 8.26 6.22
CA SER A 103 12.30 8.33 7.68
C SER A 103 13.74 8.34 8.16
N LEU A 104 13.93 8.60 9.46
CA LEU A 104 15.23 8.49 10.15
C LEU A 104 15.75 7.04 10.22
N LEU A 105 14.92 6.06 9.84
CA LEU A 105 15.25 4.64 9.90
C LEU A 105 16.03 4.13 8.69
N LYS A 106 16.13 4.90 7.60
CA LYS A 106 16.69 4.45 6.32
C LYS A 106 18.07 3.81 6.44
N ASP A 107 18.94 4.39 7.27
CA ASP A 107 20.33 3.93 7.45
C ASP A 107 20.47 2.90 8.58
N ARG A 108 19.37 2.51 9.25
CA ARG A 108 19.41 1.53 10.33
C ARG A 108 19.51 0.11 9.78
N LYS A 109 20.42 -0.66 10.36
CA LYS A 109 20.64 -2.07 10.02
C LYS A 109 19.69 -3.04 10.74
N LYS A 110 19.10 -2.58 11.85
CA LYS A 110 18.18 -3.37 12.68
C LYS A 110 16.90 -2.58 12.93
N LEU A 111 15.76 -3.25 12.73
CA LEU A 111 14.43 -2.67 12.98
C LEU A 111 13.56 -3.60 13.83
N LYS A 112 12.74 -3.01 14.70
CA LYS A 112 11.65 -3.64 15.42
C LYS A 112 10.33 -3.06 14.93
N ILE A 113 9.47 -3.93 14.38
CA ILE A 113 8.20 -3.56 13.77
C ILE A 113 7.07 -4.28 14.53
N VAL A 114 6.00 -3.56 14.84
CA VAL A 114 4.81 -4.15 15.45
C VAL A 114 3.57 -3.82 14.61
N ASP A 115 2.77 -4.85 14.30
CA ASP A 115 1.51 -4.74 13.58
C ASP A 115 0.35 -5.07 14.53
N MET A 116 -0.33 -4.03 15.00
CA MET A 116 -1.43 -4.09 15.95
C MET A 116 -2.77 -4.33 15.25
N GLY A 117 -3.43 -5.42 15.62
CA GLY A 117 -4.66 -5.86 14.94
C GLY A 117 -4.35 -6.49 13.58
N CYS A 118 -3.35 -7.36 13.53
CA CYS A 118 -2.80 -7.90 12.28
C CYS A 118 -3.75 -8.84 11.53
N GLY A 119 -4.80 -9.34 12.18
CA GLY A 119 -5.74 -10.29 11.59
C GLY A 119 -5.01 -11.52 11.06
N LYS A 120 -5.38 -11.97 9.85
CA LYS A 120 -4.75 -13.12 9.17
C LYS A 120 -3.27 -12.92 8.79
N GLY A 121 -2.63 -11.82 9.17
CA GLY A 121 -1.20 -11.61 9.02
C GLY A 121 -0.73 -11.23 7.61
N TYR A 122 -1.61 -11.05 6.61
CA TYR A 122 -1.20 -10.75 5.22
C TYR A 122 -0.16 -9.62 5.12
N LEU A 123 -0.39 -8.53 5.83
CA LEU A 123 0.48 -7.35 5.80
C LEU A 123 1.71 -7.54 6.67
N THR A 124 1.58 -8.26 7.79
CA THR A 124 2.69 -8.61 8.68
C THR A 124 3.72 -9.49 7.97
N PHE A 125 3.27 -10.54 7.27
CA PHE A 125 4.13 -11.40 6.46
C PHE A 125 4.80 -10.62 5.33
N ALA A 126 4.03 -9.81 4.59
CA ALA A 126 4.57 -9.01 3.49
C ALA A 126 5.57 -7.95 3.99
N THR A 127 5.35 -7.39 5.18
CA THR A 127 6.28 -6.47 5.84
C THR A 127 7.58 -7.20 6.18
N TYR A 128 7.50 -8.36 6.82
CA TYR A 128 8.68 -9.16 7.14
C TYR A 128 9.47 -9.52 5.89
N ASP A 129 8.81 -10.11 4.88
CA ASP A 129 9.42 -10.53 3.63
C ASP A 129 10.13 -9.36 2.92
N TYR A 130 9.46 -8.20 2.86
CA TYR A 130 10.02 -7.00 2.26
C TYR A 130 11.29 -6.51 2.99
N PHE A 131 11.22 -6.28 4.30
CA PHE A 131 12.38 -5.72 5.00
C PHE A 131 13.51 -6.74 5.17
N LYS A 132 13.19 -8.02 5.40
CA LYS A 132 14.18 -9.07 5.62
C LYS A 132 14.77 -9.59 4.32
N ASN A 133 13.93 -10.08 3.42
CA ASN A 133 14.38 -10.85 2.26
C ASN A 133 14.65 -9.97 1.04
N ILE A 134 13.90 -8.86 0.88
CA ILE A 134 14.08 -7.94 -0.25
C ILE A 134 15.11 -6.85 0.07
N LEU A 135 15.03 -6.22 1.25
CA LEU A 135 15.98 -5.16 1.65
C LEU A 135 17.21 -5.69 2.42
N GLY A 136 17.20 -6.94 2.87
CA GLY A 136 18.35 -7.54 3.56
C GLY A 136 18.58 -7.03 4.99
N LEU A 137 17.59 -6.37 5.61
CA LEU A 137 17.73 -5.81 6.96
C LEU A 137 17.56 -6.87 8.05
N ASN A 138 18.14 -6.61 9.22
CA ASN A 138 17.85 -7.41 10.40
C ASN A 138 16.56 -6.93 11.07
N VAL A 139 15.43 -7.55 10.77
CA VAL A 139 14.14 -7.13 11.34
C VAL A 139 13.57 -8.15 12.29
N THR A 140 12.94 -7.64 13.35
CA THR A 140 12.00 -8.37 14.20
C THR A 140 10.61 -7.80 13.97
N VAL A 141 9.66 -8.65 13.58
CA VAL A 141 8.28 -8.24 13.32
C VAL A 141 7.36 -9.01 14.26
N THR A 142 6.48 -8.30 14.97
CA THR A 142 5.47 -8.91 15.84
C THR A 142 4.08 -8.50 15.40
N GLY A 143 3.24 -9.47 15.04
CA GLY A 143 1.80 -9.26 14.82
C GLY A 143 1.02 -9.49 16.12
N VAL A 144 0.15 -8.57 16.50
CA VAL A 144 -0.68 -8.67 17.71
C VAL A 144 -2.15 -8.83 17.28
N ASP A 145 -2.81 -9.88 17.76
CA ASP A 145 -4.25 -10.10 17.52
C ASP A 145 -4.93 -10.76 18.72
N THR A 146 -6.22 -10.48 18.91
CA THR A 146 -7.00 -11.02 20.02
C THR A 146 -7.44 -12.46 19.79
N LYS A 147 -7.43 -12.96 18.55
CA LYS A 147 -7.89 -14.31 18.20
C LYS A 147 -6.75 -15.31 18.25
N SER A 148 -6.69 -16.10 19.32
CA SER A 148 -5.66 -17.14 19.53
C SER A 148 -5.53 -18.13 18.36
N GLN A 149 -6.65 -18.52 17.74
CA GLN A 149 -6.65 -19.40 16.56
C GLN A 149 -5.90 -18.79 15.36
N ILE A 150 -6.05 -17.48 15.14
CA ILE A 150 -5.37 -16.78 14.06
C ILE A 150 -3.88 -16.65 14.40
N VAL A 151 -3.56 -16.35 15.66
CA VAL A 151 -2.18 -16.29 16.16
C VAL A 151 -1.44 -17.61 15.95
N GLY A 152 -2.07 -18.73 16.34
CA GLY A 152 -1.51 -20.07 16.13
C GLY A 152 -1.25 -20.36 14.66
N LEU A 153 -2.26 -20.16 13.80
CA LEU A 153 -2.13 -20.32 12.35
C LEU A 153 -0.98 -19.50 11.77
N CYS A 154 -0.84 -18.23 12.16
CA CYS A 154 0.20 -17.36 11.63
C CYS A 154 1.60 -17.78 12.11
N ASN A 155 1.74 -18.25 13.35
CA ASN A 155 3.01 -18.77 13.83
C ASN A 155 3.41 -20.08 13.11
N ASP A 156 2.47 -20.97 12.82
CA ASP A 156 2.73 -22.19 12.05
C ASP A 156 3.21 -21.87 10.62
N ILE A 157 2.57 -20.88 9.98
CA ILE A 157 2.99 -20.40 8.66
C ILE A 157 4.38 -19.75 8.75
N ALA A 158 4.64 -18.89 9.73
CA ALA A 158 5.94 -18.25 9.92
C ALA A 158 7.07 -19.28 10.11
N LYS A 159 6.81 -20.33 10.90
CA LYS A 159 7.74 -21.45 11.09
C LYS A 159 8.01 -22.20 9.78
N THR A 160 6.96 -22.47 9.00
CA THR A 160 7.08 -23.18 7.71
C THR A 160 7.84 -22.34 6.67
N CYS A 161 7.71 -21.01 6.71
CA CYS A 161 8.49 -20.08 5.89
C CYS A 161 9.93 -19.87 6.39
N GLU A 162 10.30 -20.45 7.55
CA GLU A 162 11.58 -20.18 8.23
C GLU A 162 11.78 -18.69 8.60
N PHE A 163 10.68 -17.97 8.82
CA PHE A 163 10.70 -16.55 9.22
C PHE A 163 10.98 -16.43 10.73
N SER A 164 12.19 -16.78 11.12
CA SER A 164 12.66 -16.91 12.52
C SER A 164 12.49 -15.66 13.39
N ASN A 165 12.43 -14.47 12.79
CA ASN A 165 12.23 -13.19 13.49
C ASN A 165 10.82 -12.59 13.27
N LEU A 166 9.88 -13.40 12.77
CA LEU A 166 8.46 -13.06 12.70
C LEU A 166 7.71 -13.89 13.73
N GLN A 167 6.95 -13.22 14.58
CA GLN A 167 6.09 -13.88 15.56
C GLN A 167 4.72 -13.22 15.63
N PHE A 168 3.75 -13.98 16.09
CA PHE A 168 2.40 -13.52 16.37
C PHE A 168 2.08 -13.78 17.83
N VAL A 169 1.49 -12.80 18.49
CA VAL A 169 1.19 -12.85 19.93
C VAL A 169 -0.28 -12.57 20.16
N ASN A 170 -0.86 -13.29 21.12
CA ASN A 170 -2.24 -13.06 21.51
C ASN A 170 -2.30 -11.88 22.47
N GLY A 171 -3.04 -10.84 22.10
CA GLY A 171 -3.15 -9.64 22.92
C GLY A 171 -4.15 -8.63 22.38
N TRP A 172 -4.69 -7.83 23.28
CA TRP A 172 -5.44 -6.63 22.91
C TRP A 172 -4.50 -5.43 22.83
N ILE A 173 -4.81 -4.49 21.92
CA ILE A 173 -3.94 -3.35 21.62
C ILE A 173 -3.66 -2.52 22.88
N GLY A 174 -4.68 -2.18 23.67
CA GLY A 174 -4.52 -1.37 24.88
C GLY A 174 -3.72 -2.04 26.00
N ASP A 175 -3.70 -3.37 26.07
CA ASP A 175 -2.98 -4.11 27.12
C ASP A 175 -1.58 -4.56 26.70
N TYR A 176 -1.30 -4.58 25.39
CA TYR A 176 0.01 -5.00 24.89
C TYR A 176 1.09 -3.97 25.24
N ASP A 177 2.09 -4.36 26.03
CA ASP A 177 3.20 -3.48 26.37
C ASP A 177 4.14 -3.31 25.17
N LEU A 178 4.27 -2.07 24.72
CA LEU A 178 5.05 -1.70 23.55
C LEU A 178 6.29 -0.95 24.02
N GLN A 179 7.45 -1.60 23.94
CA GLN A 179 8.74 -0.98 24.26
C GLN A 179 9.69 -1.09 23.07
N ASP A 180 10.42 -0.01 22.80
CA ASP A 180 11.43 0.09 21.75
C ASP A 180 10.94 -0.38 20.38
N VAL A 181 9.98 0.32 19.79
CA VAL A 181 9.49 0.05 18.44
C VAL A 181 10.00 1.12 17.48
N ASP A 182 10.45 0.71 16.30
CA ASP A 182 10.87 1.63 15.25
C ASP A 182 9.69 1.97 14.32
N ILE A 183 8.88 0.95 13.99
CA ILE A 183 7.72 1.08 13.11
C ILE A 183 6.49 0.43 13.77
N LEU A 184 5.45 1.21 14.00
CA LEU A 184 4.14 0.73 14.44
C LEU A 184 3.15 0.77 13.28
N ILE A 185 2.40 -0.32 13.09
CA ILE A 185 1.34 -0.43 12.09
C ILE A 185 0.02 -0.73 12.82
N ALA A 186 -1.07 -0.04 12.47
CA ALA A 186 -2.43 -0.37 12.94
C ALA A 186 -3.47 0.05 11.89
N LEU A 187 -3.79 -0.84 10.95
CA LEU A 187 -4.65 -0.50 9.80
C LEU A 187 -6.10 -0.97 9.91
N HIS A 188 -6.40 -1.84 10.87
CA HIS A 188 -7.74 -2.35 11.11
C HIS A 188 -8.16 -2.23 12.59
N ALA A 189 -7.45 -1.39 13.35
CA ALA A 189 -7.78 -1.08 14.73
C ALA A 189 -9.06 -0.22 14.79
N CYS A 190 -10.20 -0.85 15.05
CA CYS A 190 -11.49 -0.15 15.16
C CYS A 190 -11.69 0.48 16.54
N ASN A 191 -12.67 1.38 16.64
CA ASN A 191 -13.01 2.11 17.87
C ASN A 191 -11.82 2.93 18.40
N THR A 192 -11.63 3.00 19.72
CA THR A 192 -10.48 3.66 20.37
C THR A 192 -9.15 2.96 20.11
N ALA A 193 -9.14 1.77 19.51
CA ALA A 193 -7.91 1.00 19.37
C ALA A 193 -6.88 1.65 18.42
N THR A 194 -7.32 2.48 17.46
CA THR A 194 -6.37 3.30 16.69
C THR A 194 -5.71 4.36 17.58
N ASP A 195 -6.49 5.01 18.46
CA ASP A 195 -5.96 6.02 19.38
C ASP A 195 -4.97 5.40 20.37
N ASP A 196 -5.30 4.21 20.90
CA ASP A 196 -4.41 3.42 21.75
C ASP A 196 -3.11 3.06 21.03
N ALA A 197 -3.18 2.67 19.75
CA ALA A 197 -2.01 2.38 18.94
C ALA A 197 -1.15 3.64 18.75
N ILE A 198 -1.74 4.78 18.39
CA ILE A 198 -1.01 6.05 18.23
C ILE A 198 -0.32 6.44 19.55
N TYR A 199 -1.06 6.40 20.67
CA TYR A 199 -0.52 6.69 22.00
C TYR A 199 0.68 5.80 22.34
N LYS A 200 0.56 4.49 22.10
CA LYS A 200 1.64 3.52 22.34
C LYS A 200 2.83 3.75 21.43
N GLY A 201 2.61 4.03 20.14
CA GLY A 201 3.67 4.35 19.21
C GLY A 201 4.47 5.57 19.66
N ILE A 202 3.80 6.64 20.09
CA ILE A 202 4.44 7.84 20.62
C ILE A 202 5.22 7.50 21.90
N LYS A 203 4.60 6.78 22.85
CA LYS A 203 5.25 6.39 24.11
C LYS A 203 6.48 5.52 23.90
N ALA A 204 6.45 4.66 22.88
CA ALA A 204 7.57 3.80 22.48
C ALA A 204 8.64 4.52 21.63
N ASN A 205 8.48 5.83 21.37
CA ASN A 205 9.31 6.63 20.47
C ASN A 205 9.45 6.02 19.07
N ALA A 206 8.36 5.49 18.52
CA ALA A 206 8.34 4.99 17.16
C ALA A 206 8.60 6.12 16.15
N ASP A 207 9.61 5.92 15.29
CA ASP A 207 9.93 6.84 14.19
C ASP A 207 8.83 6.85 13.12
N LEU A 208 8.15 5.70 12.92
CA LEU A 208 7.03 5.58 12.01
C LEU A 208 5.80 4.99 12.70
N ILE A 209 4.67 5.70 12.61
CA ILE A 209 3.36 5.24 13.04
C ILE A 209 2.43 5.24 11.82
N VAL A 210 2.09 4.05 11.32
CA VAL A 210 1.31 3.85 10.09
C VAL A 210 -0.07 3.32 10.45
N VAL A 211 -1.04 4.23 10.51
CA VAL A 211 -2.40 3.92 10.96
C VAL A 211 -3.46 4.28 9.93
N ALA A 212 -4.54 3.52 9.91
CA ALA A 212 -5.74 3.85 9.14
C ALA A 212 -6.90 4.10 10.12
N PRO A 213 -7.07 5.35 10.60
CA PRO A 213 -8.10 5.65 11.59
C PRO A 213 -9.49 5.38 11.03
N CYS A 214 -10.30 4.61 11.77
CA CYS A 214 -11.68 4.35 11.41
C CYS A 214 -12.63 4.59 12.59
N CYS A 215 -13.43 5.65 12.50
CA CYS A 215 -14.34 6.06 13.59
C CYS A 215 -15.76 5.49 13.44
N HIS A 216 -16.06 4.77 12.34
CA HIS A 216 -17.42 4.36 12.03
C HIS A 216 -18.04 3.43 13.08
N GLN A 217 -17.26 2.49 13.64
CA GLN A 217 -17.78 1.56 14.64
C GLN A 217 -18.03 2.23 15.99
N GLU A 218 -17.24 3.25 16.34
CA GLU A 218 -17.42 4.04 17.56
C GLU A 218 -18.61 4.99 17.48
N ILE A 219 -18.76 5.67 16.34
CA ILE A 219 -19.79 6.69 16.15
C ILE A 219 -21.16 6.05 15.90
N ARG A 220 -21.21 4.88 15.23
CA ARG A 220 -22.47 4.27 14.79
C ARG A 220 -23.47 3.98 15.94
N PRO A 221 -23.08 3.48 17.12
CA PRO A 221 -23.97 3.37 18.28
C PRO A 221 -24.52 4.70 18.77
N GLN A 222 -23.78 5.79 18.59
CA GLN A 222 -24.13 7.14 19.03
C GLN A 222 -25.10 7.84 18.06
N ILE A 223 -25.16 7.40 16.79
CA ILE A 223 -26.10 7.92 15.79
C ILE A 223 -27.48 7.28 15.98
N ASN A 224 -28.45 8.12 16.34
CA ASN A 224 -29.85 7.74 16.33
C ASN A 224 -30.45 7.92 14.93
N SER A 225 -31.28 6.96 14.48
CA SER A 225 -32.07 7.14 13.27
C SER A 225 -33.01 8.35 13.44
N PRO A 226 -33.17 9.19 12.40
CA PRO A 226 -34.17 10.26 12.40
C PRO A 226 -35.56 9.69 12.69
N GLU A 227 -36.41 10.48 13.35
CA GLU A 227 -37.70 10.03 13.89
C GLU A 227 -38.58 9.34 12.84
N PHE A 228 -38.62 9.91 11.62
CA PHE A 228 -39.31 9.36 10.46
C PHE A 228 -38.91 7.91 10.13
N PHE A 229 -37.65 7.54 10.33
CA PHE A 229 -37.13 6.21 10.02
C PHE A 229 -37.27 5.21 11.18
N ARG A 230 -37.51 5.66 12.41
CA ARG A 230 -37.53 4.78 13.60
C ARG A 230 -38.62 3.70 13.54
N ARG A 231 -39.73 3.93 12.85
CA ARG A 231 -40.86 3.00 12.76
C ARG A 231 -40.55 1.76 11.90
N ASN A 232 -39.67 1.90 10.90
CA ASN A 232 -39.31 0.83 9.96
C ASN A 232 -38.09 0.00 10.40
N PHE A 233 -37.26 0.50 11.33
CA PHE A 233 -36.01 -0.17 11.75
C PHE A 233 -36.10 -0.92 13.10
N LYS A 234 -37.23 -0.87 13.82
CA LYS A 234 -37.41 -1.56 15.13
C LYS A 234 -37.28 -3.08 15.08
N THR A 235 -37.45 -3.72 13.92
CA THR A 235 -37.41 -5.19 13.77
C THR A 235 -36.00 -5.79 13.67
N ARG A 236 -34.93 -4.99 13.51
CA ARG A 236 -33.57 -5.54 13.27
C ARG A 236 -32.53 -5.30 14.38
N ARG A 237 -32.81 -4.49 15.41
CA ARG A 237 -31.81 -4.15 16.45
C ARG A 237 -31.57 -5.25 17.49
N ASN A 238 -32.49 -6.20 17.70
CA ASN A 238 -32.33 -7.25 18.72
C ASN A 238 -31.52 -8.48 18.27
N ALA A 239 -31.10 -8.58 17.00
CA ALA A 239 -30.46 -9.79 16.49
C ALA A 239 -28.91 -9.74 16.42
N ARG A 240 -28.25 -8.65 16.87
CA ARG A 240 -26.79 -8.46 16.69
C ARG A 240 -26.04 -7.98 17.93
N LYS A 241 -26.46 -8.41 19.13
CA LYS A 241 -25.70 -8.16 20.37
C LYS A 241 -24.71 -9.28 20.73
N ASN A 242 -24.69 -10.41 20.01
CA ASN A 242 -23.80 -11.54 20.28
C ASN A 242 -22.99 -11.96 19.04
N CYS A 243 -22.14 -11.07 18.51
CA CYS A 243 -21.08 -11.48 17.57
C CYS A 243 -19.85 -10.59 17.70
#